data_AF-A0A920JQP3-F1
#
_entry.id   AF-A0A920JQP3-F1
#
_cell.length_a   1.000
_cell.length_b   1.000
_cell.length_c   1.000
_cell.angle_alpha   90.00
_cell.angle_beta   90.00
_cell.angle_gamma   90.00
#
_symmetry.space_group_name_H-M   'P 1'
#
loop_
_entity.id
_entity.type
_entity.pdbx_description
1 polymer ?
#
loop_
_entity_poly.entity_id
_entity_poly.type
_entity_poly.pdbx_seq_one_letter_code
_entity_poly.pdbx_strand_id
1 'polypeptide(L)'
;MTGSLRNIALFVLLICFIPILFLGIFDLDEGAFAATSLQMLIDKQYFIPTIGDDLRLEKPILSYWIQAISISIFGANEFALRLPSFLASLVWAYSFSSFVNEQDRKFRGN
;
A
#
# COMPACT_ATOMS: atom_id res chain seq x y z
N MET A 1 11.83 -5.35 -25.36
CA MET A 1 11.34 -6.72 -25.06
C MET A 1 9.81 -6.71 -25.10
N THR A 2 9.22 -7.67 -25.79
CA THR A 2 7.80 -7.72 -26.16
C THR A 2 6.88 -7.61 -24.94
N GLY A 3 5.82 -6.77 -24.99
CA GLY A 3 5.00 -6.43 -23.81
C GLY A 3 4.43 -7.62 -23.03
N SER A 4 4.34 -8.80 -23.66
CA SER A 4 3.95 -10.06 -23.02
C SER A 4 4.90 -10.48 -21.89
N LEU A 5 6.22 -10.41 -22.09
CA LEU A 5 7.21 -10.86 -21.10
C LEU A 5 7.19 -9.97 -19.83
N ARG A 6 6.99 -8.67 -20.03
CA ARG A 6 6.83 -7.68 -18.94
C ARG A 6 5.60 -7.99 -18.11
N ASN A 7 4.46 -8.26 -18.76
CA ASN A 7 3.21 -8.54 -18.05
C ASN A 7 3.33 -9.85 -17.25
N ILE A 8 3.99 -10.87 -17.80
CA ILE A 8 4.28 -12.13 -17.09
C ILE A 8 5.16 -11.86 -15.87
N ALA A 9 6.23 -11.09 -16.01
CA ALA A 9 7.11 -10.76 -14.89
C ALA A 9 6.39 -10.00 -13.77
N LEU A 10 5.57 -9.00 -14.11
CA LEU A 10 4.74 -8.27 -13.15
C LEU A 10 3.73 -9.19 -12.44
N PHE A 11 3.14 -10.13 -13.18
CA PHE A 11 2.19 -11.09 -12.62
C PHE A 11 2.85 -12.08 -11.66
N VAL A 12 4.04 -12.59 -12.00
CA VAL A 12 4.83 -13.46 -11.11
C VAL A 12 5.20 -12.69 -9.83
N LEU A 13 5.68 -11.46 -9.97
CA LEU A 13 6.02 -10.62 -8.82
C LEU A 13 4.80 -10.36 -7.92
N LEU A 14 3.62 -10.14 -8.49
CA LEU A 14 2.36 -10.03 -7.75
C LEU A 14 2.07 -11.29 -6.94
N ILE A 15 2.16 -12.49 -7.55
CA ILE A 15 1.91 -13.75 -6.85
C ILE A 15 2.87 -13.92 -5.65
N CYS A 16 4.15 -13.58 -5.83
CA CYS A 16 5.14 -13.67 -4.76
C CYS A 16 4.83 -12.77 -3.55
N PHE A 17 4.08 -11.68 -3.73
CA PHE A 17 3.74 -10.74 -2.66
C PHE A 17 2.45 -11.11 -1.90
N ILE A 18 1.62 -12.01 -2.44
CA ILE A 18 0.35 -12.43 -1.79
C ILE A 18 0.55 -12.96 -0.36
N PRO A 19 1.56 -13.81 -0.06
CA PRO A 19 1.74 -14.34 1.30
C PRO A 19 1.96 -13.24 2.36
N ILE A 20 2.53 -12.10 1.97
CA ILE A 20 2.81 -10.97 2.88
C ILE A 20 1.52 -10.38 3.44
N LEU A 21 0.39 -10.49 2.71
CA LEU A 21 -0.91 -10.00 3.19
C LEU A 21 -1.42 -10.74 4.42
N PHE A 22 -0.86 -11.91 4.76
CA PHE A 22 -1.36 -12.78 5.82
C PHE A 22 -0.35 -13.04 6.95
N LEU A 23 0.84 -12.44 6.89
CA LEU A 23 1.83 -12.54 7.96
C LEU A 23 1.39 -11.70 9.18
N GLY A 24 1.76 -12.10 10.40
CA GLY A 24 1.50 -11.27 11.58
C GLY A 24 2.16 -9.89 11.45
N ILE A 25 1.67 -8.88 12.19
CA ILE A 25 2.34 -7.58 12.29
C ILE A 25 3.59 -7.74 13.16
N PHE A 26 4.76 -7.45 12.61
CA PHE A 26 6.03 -7.53 13.32
C PHE A 26 6.86 -6.24 13.20
N ASP A 27 6.49 -5.37 12.28
CA ASP A 27 7.17 -4.10 12.06
C ASP A 27 6.57 -2.99 12.94
N LEU A 28 7.46 -2.16 13.52
CA LEU A 28 7.06 -1.11 14.44
C LEU A 28 6.25 -0.01 13.75
N ASP A 29 6.64 0.37 12.53
CA ASP A 29 5.92 1.37 11.77
C ASP A 29 4.56 0.81 11.33
N GLU A 30 4.51 -0.42 10.84
CA GLU A 30 3.26 -1.12 10.50
C GLU A 30 2.27 -1.13 11.67
N GLY A 31 2.74 -1.49 12.87
CA GLY A 31 1.94 -1.46 14.08
C GLY A 31 1.42 -0.06 14.42
N ALA A 32 2.27 0.97 14.28
CA ALA A 32 1.86 2.35 14.56
C ALA A 32 0.81 2.86 13.56
N PHE A 33 0.94 2.54 12.27
CA PHE A 33 -0.08 2.87 11.27
C PHE A 33 -1.39 2.15 11.54
N ALA A 34 -1.32 0.85 11.83
CA ALA A 34 -2.48 0.04 12.16
C ALA A 34 -3.24 0.57 13.38
N ALA A 35 -2.52 0.85 14.48
CA ALA A 35 -3.09 1.37 15.72
C ALA A 35 -3.77 2.72 15.48
N THR A 36 -3.11 3.65 14.78
CA THR A 36 -3.67 4.98 14.47
C THR A 36 -4.94 4.86 13.62
N SER A 37 -4.92 4.06 12.55
CA SER A 37 -6.08 3.87 11.68
C SER A 37 -7.25 3.20 12.40
N LEU A 38 -6.98 2.24 13.29
CA LEU A 38 -8.00 1.61 14.13
C LEU A 38 -8.59 2.61 15.13
N GLN A 39 -7.76 3.42 15.78
CA GLN A 39 -8.22 4.43 16.72
C GLN A 39 -9.09 5.48 16.03
N MET A 40 -8.73 5.94 14.83
CA MET A 40 -9.57 6.84 14.03
C MET A 40 -10.97 6.26 13.76
N LEU A 41 -11.07 4.95 13.53
CA LEU A 41 -12.35 4.27 13.33
C LEU A 41 -13.16 4.14 14.62
N ILE A 42 -12.51 3.80 15.73
CA ILE A 42 -13.12 3.65 17.05
C ILE A 42 -13.67 5.00 17.55
N ASP A 43 -12.83 6.03 17.51
CA ASP A 43 -13.13 7.37 18.01
C ASP A 43 -14.02 8.16 17.02
N LYS A 44 -14.22 7.65 15.80
CA LYS A 44 -14.90 8.32 14.68
C LYS A 44 -14.32 9.70 14.38
N GLN A 45 -13.01 9.83 14.57
CA GLN A 45 -12.26 11.06 14.40
C GLN A 45 -11.21 10.87 13.31
N TYR A 46 -11.43 11.50 12.16
CA TYR A 46 -10.67 11.23 10.93
C TYR A 46 -9.72 12.34 10.51
N PHE A 47 -9.63 13.45 11.23
CA PHE A 47 -8.81 14.63 10.90
C PHE A 47 -7.55 14.76 11.76
N ILE A 48 -7.59 14.31 13.01
CA ILE A 48 -6.50 14.42 13.98
C ILE A 48 -6.06 13.00 14.33
N PRO A 49 -5.00 12.46 13.69
CA PRO A 49 -4.50 11.13 13.99
C PRO A 49 -3.85 11.08 15.37
N THR A 50 -4.25 10.09 16.15
CA THR A 50 -3.72 9.81 17.50
C THR A 50 -3.29 8.36 17.62
N ILE A 51 -2.34 8.12 18.52
CA ILE A 51 -1.94 6.76 18.93
C ILE A 51 -1.87 6.72 20.46
N GLY A 52 -2.83 6.03 21.07
CA GLY A 52 -3.05 6.16 22.51
C GLY A 52 -3.46 7.60 22.84
N ASP A 53 -2.69 8.25 23.71
CA ASP A 53 -2.92 9.63 24.15
C ASP A 53 -2.13 10.68 23.35
N ASP A 54 -1.23 10.24 22.46
CA ASP A 54 -0.32 11.13 21.73
C ASP A 54 -0.83 11.47 20.32
N LEU A 55 -0.55 12.69 19.87
CA LEU A 55 -0.80 13.14 18.50
C LEU A 55 0.25 12.58 17.54
N ARG A 56 -0.17 12.06 16.38
CA ARG A 56 0.71 11.50 15.34
C ARG A 56 0.65 12.30 14.04
N LEU A 57 1.02 13.57 14.11
CA LEU A 57 0.92 14.52 12.99
C LEU A 57 2.12 14.47 12.02
N GLU A 58 3.14 13.65 12.29
CA GLU A 58 4.33 13.56 11.45
C GLU A 58 4.11 12.80 10.12
N LYS A 59 2.97 12.11 9.96
CA LYS A 59 2.64 11.36 8.75
C LYS A 59 1.43 11.97 8.03
N PRO A 60 1.41 11.94 6.68
CA PRO A 60 0.28 12.47 5.92
C PRO A 60 -1.00 11.66 6.18
N ILE A 61 -2.11 12.37 6.37
CA ILE A 61 -3.38 11.76 6.78
C ILE A 61 -3.98 10.79 5.77
N LEU A 62 -3.64 10.97 4.49
CA LEU A 62 -4.17 10.17 3.39
C LEU A 62 -3.92 8.66 3.59
N SER A 63 -2.74 8.30 4.13
CA SER A 63 -2.40 6.90 4.39
C SER A 63 -3.36 6.27 5.39
N TYR A 64 -3.73 7.00 6.44
CA TYR A 64 -4.69 6.53 7.43
C TYR A 64 -6.10 6.43 6.87
N TRP A 65 -6.54 7.36 6.03
CA TRP A 65 -7.86 7.28 5.40
C TRP A 65 -8.02 6.05 4.53
N ILE A 66 -7.05 5.78 3.66
CA ILE A 66 -7.13 4.63 2.75
C ILE A 66 -7.06 3.33 3.58
N GLN A 67 -6.23 3.28 4.63
CA GLN A 67 -6.17 2.13 5.52
C GLN A 67 -7.47 1.96 6.34
N ALA A 68 -8.04 3.03 6.87
CA ALA A 68 -9.31 3.03 7.60
C ALA A 68 -10.48 2.57 6.71
N ILE A 69 -10.53 2.99 5.45
CA ILE A 69 -11.52 2.51 4.46
C ILE A 69 -11.34 1.00 4.26
N SER A 70 -10.11 0.53 4.08
CA SER A 70 -9.82 -0.90 3.91
C SER A 70 -10.27 -1.72 5.12
N ILE A 71 -9.91 -1.28 6.34
CA ILE A 71 -10.35 -1.91 7.59
C ILE A 71 -11.89 -1.91 7.71
N SER A 72 -12.56 -0.83 7.30
CA SER A 72 -14.02 -0.72 7.37
C SER A 72 -14.74 -1.73 6.45
N ILE A 73 -14.11 -2.10 5.33
CA ILE A 73 -14.68 -3.03 4.35
C ILE A 73 -14.35 -4.49 4.69
N PHE A 74 -13.09 -4.77 5.06
CA PHE A 74 -12.56 -6.13 5.20
C PHE A 74 -12.39 -6.58 6.66
N GLY A 75 -12.64 -5.70 7.63
CA GLY A 75 -12.42 -5.93 9.05
C GLY A 75 -10.99 -5.64 9.51
N ALA A 76 -10.79 -5.61 10.83
CA ALA A 76 -9.48 -5.41 11.44
C ALA A 76 -8.63 -6.69 11.36
N ASN A 77 -7.90 -6.84 10.27
CA ASN A 77 -6.95 -7.94 10.05
C ASN A 77 -5.76 -7.46 9.21
N GLU A 78 -4.73 -8.28 9.13
CA GLU A 78 -3.47 -8.03 8.44
C GLU A 78 -3.67 -7.78 6.95
N PHE A 79 -4.62 -8.50 6.35
CA PHE A 79 -4.98 -8.31 4.95
C PHE A 79 -5.50 -6.90 4.70
N ALA A 80 -6.46 -6.43 5.50
CA ALA A 80 -7.05 -5.12 5.36
C ALA A 80 -6.02 -4.00 5.59
N LEU A 81 -5.09 -4.20 6.53
CA LEU A 81 -4.03 -3.24 6.83
C LEU A 81 -3.03 -3.07 5.68
N ARG A 82 -2.70 -4.17 4.99
CA ARG A 82 -1.69 -4.19 3.92
C ARG A 82 -2.25 -4.01 2.52
N LEU A 83 -3.54 -4.27 2.31
CA LEU A 83 -4.19 -4.18 1.00
C LEU A 83 -3.94 -2.82 0.30
N PRO A 84 -4.06 -1.66 0.97
CA PRO A 84 -3.74 -0.37 0.36
C PRO A 84 -2.31 -0.28 -0.19
N SER A 85 -1.33 -0.66 0.63
CA SER A 85 0.10 -0.62 0.28
C SER A 85 0.40 -1.62 -0.83
N PHE A 86 -0.22 -2.80 -0.80
CA PHE A 86 -0.12 -3.79 -1.85
C PHE A 86 -0.61 -3.22 -3.19
N LEU A 87 -1.82 -2.67 -3.24
CA LEU A 87 -2.37 -2.05 -4.46
C LEU A 87 -1.52 -0.87 -4.96
N ALA A 88 -1.04 -0.01 -4.05
CA ALA A 88 -0.17 1.10 -4.39
C ALA A 88 1.14 0.61 -5.04
N SER A 89 1.73 -0.47 -4.53
CA SER A 89 2.95 -1.04 -5.09
C SER A 89 2.74 -1.59 -6.52
N LEU A 90 1.57 -2.14 -6.83
CA LEU A 90 1.21 -2.60 -8.17
C LEU A 90 1.10 -1.44 -9.16
N VAL A 91 0.37 -0.39 -8.77
CA VAL A 91 0.21 0.82 -9.58
C VAL A 91 1.58 1.45 -9.84
N TRP A 92 2.43 1.52 -8.82
CA TRP A 92 3.78 2.04 -8.94
C TRP A 92 4.65 1.20 -9.88
N ALA A 93 4.71 -0.12 -9.68
CA ALA A 93 5.52 -1.02 -10.50
C ALA A 93 5.11 -0.99 -11.98
N TYR A 94 3.81 -0.97 -12.25
CA TYR A 94 3.29 -0.83 -13.61
C TYR A 94 3.67 0.52 -14.23
N SER A 95 3.44 1.62 -13.50
CA SER A 95 3.72 2.98 -13.97
C SER A 95 5.21 3.18 -14.25
N PHE A 96 6.06 2.71 -13.33
CA PHE A 96 7.51 2.78 -13.48
C PHE A 96 7.99 1.94 -14.68
N SER A 97 7.49 0.71 -14.83
CA SER A 97 7.81 -0.12 -15.99
C SER A 97 7.37 0.53 -17.30
N SER A 98 6.18 1.13 -17.34
CA SER A 98 5.68 1.84 -18.51
C SER A 98 6.59 3.03 -18.87
N PHE A 99 6.96 3.84 -17.88
CA PHE A 99 7.87 4.96 -18.04
C PHE A 99 9.23 4.53 -18.60
N VAL A 100 9.85 3.51 -18.02
CA VAL A 100 11.15 2.99 -18.49
C VAL A 100 11.07 2.51 -19.94
N ASN A 101 9.99 1.80 -20.30
CA ASN A 101 9.78 1.36 -21.68
C ASN A 101 9.55 2.52 -22.65
N GLU A 102 8.95 3.62 -22.22
CA GLU A 102 8.81 4.82 -23.04
C GLU A 102 10.16 5.50 -23.28
N GLN A 103 10.98 5.62 -22.24
CA GLN A 103 12.31 6.22 -22.36
C GLN A 103 13.24 5.36 -23.22
N ASP A 104 13.27 4.03 -23.03
CA ASP A 104 14.08 3.11 -23.85
C ASP A 104 13.71 3.20 -25.34
N ARG A 105 12.41 3.35 -25.67
CA ARG A 105 11.97 3.57 -27.06
C ARG A 105 12.51 4.89 -27.63
N LYS A 106 12.38 5.99 -26.88
CA LYS A 106 12.92 7.30 -27.25
C LYS A 106 14.43 7.26 -27.48
N PHE A 107 15.18 6.58 -26.61
CA PHE A 107 16.63 6.41 -26.76
C PHE A 107 17.03 5.55 -27.97
N ARG A 108 16.24 4.53 -28.30
CA ARG A 108 16.49 3.63 -29.45
C ARG A 108 16.11 4.25 -30.80
N GLY A 109 15.57 5.46 -30.83
CA GLY A 109 15.20 6.16 -32.07
C GLY A 109 13.97 5.59 -32.78
N ASN A 110 13.12 4.84 -32.07
CA ASN A 110 11.84 4.32 -32.55
C ASN A 110 10.66 5.13 -32.01
#